data_AF-A0A6I0LNK4-F1
#
_entry.id   AF-A0A6I0LNK4-F1
#
_cell.length_a   1.000
_cell.length_b   1.000
_cell.length_c   1.000
_cell.angle_alpha   90.00
_cell.angle_beta   90.00
_cell.angle_gamma   90.00
#
_symmetry.space_group_name_H-M   'P 1'
#
loop_
_entity.id
_entity.type
_entity.pdbx_description
1 polymer ?
#
loop_
_entity_poly.entity_id
_entity_poly.type
_entity_poly.pdbx_seq_one_letter_code
_entity_poly.pdbx_strand_id
1 'polypeptide(L)'
;MKGNKIMQILKIENNQAKFSLDGVNFTSIDKITKESILSLINIVLDKDEIEMDEYNETLLANKAHQIIYRSVYGKLCELYEHKDTFQDDCSEMYKDALNKYETD
;
A
#
# COMPACT_ATOMS: atom_id res chain seq x y z
N MET A 1 -1.27 22.59 -11.05
CA MET A 1 -1.68 21.47 -10.18
C MET A 1 -1.29 20.18 -10.88
N LYS A 2 -0.10 19.62 -10.57
CA LYS A 2 0.20 18.25 -10.98
C LYS A 2 -0.53 17.38 -9.97
N GLY A 3 -1.65 16.77 -10.37
CA GLY A 3 -2.29 15.77 -9.54
C GLY A 3 -1.29 14.63 -9.35
N ASN A 4 -0.78 14.45 -8.14
CA ASN A 4 -0.11 13.22 -7.78
C ASN A 4 -1.13 12.10 -8.02
N LYS A 5 -0.88 11.28 -9.03
CA LYS A 5 -1.75 10.16 -9.33
C LYS A 5 -1.45 9.08 -8.30
N ILE A 6 -2.34 8.92 -7.32
CA ILE A 6 -2.28 7.85 -6.34
C ILE A 6 -2.29 6.50 -7.08
N MET A 7 -1.37 5.61 -6.70
CA MET A 7 -1.23 4.31 -7.35
C MET A 7 -2.02 3.25 -6.60
N GLN A 8 -3.15 2.80 -7.16
CA GLN A 8 -3.94 1.71 -6.57
C GLN A 8 -3.30 0.37 -6.87
N ILE A 9 -2.88 -0.37 -5.83
CA ILE A 9 -2.14 -1.63 -5.98
C ILE A 9 -2.95 -2.86 -5.55
N LEU A 10 -3.98 -2.67 -4.72
CA LEU A 10 -4.93 -3.72 -4.34
C LEU A 10 -6.35 -3.23 -4.57
N LYS A 11 -7.17 -4.06 -5.21
CA LYS A 11 -8.56 -3.71 -5.57
C LYS A 11 -9.49 -4.89 -5.39
N ILE A 12 -10.72 -4.64 -4.95
CA ILE A 12 -11.82 -5.61 -4.98
C ILE A 12 -12.83 -5.15 -6.04
N GLU A 13 -13.02 -5.96 -7.08
CA GLU A 13 -13.94 -5.64 -8.18
C GLU A 13 -14.68 -6.88 -8.64
N ASN A 14 -16.00 -6.77 -8.86
CA ASN A 14 -16.86 -7.87 -9.31
C ASN A 14 -16.72 -9.14 -8.44
N ASN A 15 -16.70 -8.94 -7.13
CA ASN A 15 -16.50 -9.97 -6.12
C ASN A 15 -15.15 -10.71 -6.16
N GLN A 16 -14.15 -10.12 -6.82
CA GLN A 16 -12.81 -10.66 -6.97
C GLN A 16 -11.75 -9.67 -6.51
N ALA A 17 -10.89 -10.13 -5.61
CA ALA A 17 -9.66 -9.46 -5.27
C ALA A 17 -8.65 -9.51 -6.44
N LYS A 18 -7.99 -8.38 -6.69
CA LYS A 18 -6.96 -8.19 -7.70
C LYS A 18 -5.80 -7.36 -7.15
N PHE A 19 -4.62 -7.51 -7.76
CA PHE A 19 -3.44 -6.70 -7.48
C PHE A 19 -2.89 -6.07 -8.76
N SER A 20 -2.15 -4.97 -8.64
CA SER A 20 -1.46 -4.31 -9.74
C SER A 20 -0.03 -3.95 -9.35
N LEU A 21 0.88 -4.07 -10.32
CA LEU A 21 2.29 -3.66 -10.17
C LEU A 21 2.59 -2.31 -10.84
N ASP A 22 1.61 -1.75 -11.57
CA ASP A 22 1.74 -0.49 -12.32
C ASP A 22 0.56 0.48 -12.09
N GLY A 23 -0.43 0.07 -11.29
CA GLY A 23 -1.63 0.85 -10.97
C GLY A 23 -2.65 0.90 -12.11
N VAL A 24 -2.44 0.14 -13.18
CA VAL A 24 -3.27 0.17 -14.39
C VAL A 24 -3.75 -1.22 -14.75
N ASN A 25 -2.83 -2.19 -14.78
CA ASN A 25 -3.11 -3.57 -15.12
C ASN A 25 -3.31 -4.39 -13.84
N PHE A 26 -4.52 -4.93 -13.69
CA PHE A 26 -4.90 -5.70 -12.52
C PHE A 26 -4.95 -7.19 -12.83
N THR A 27 -4.25 -7.98 -12.02
CA THR A 27 -4.23 -9.43 -12.07
C THR A 27 -5.00 -9.99 -10.88
N SER A 28 -5.73 -11.07 -11.08
CA SER A 28 -6.46 -11.75 -10.00
C SER A 28 -5.53 -12.21 -8.88
N ILE A 29 -5.95 -12.04 -7.62
CA ILE A 29 -5.10 -12.30 -6.45
C ILE A 29 -4.69 -13.77 -6.30
N ASP A 30 -5.48 -14.70 -6.84
CA ASP A 30 -5.19 -16.13 -6.85
C ASP A 30 -3.95 -16.50 -7.69
N LYS A 31 -3.53 -15.61 -8.60
CA LYS A 31 -2.32 -15.75 -9.43
C LYS A 31 -1.08 -15.11 -8.80
N ILE A 32 -1.17 -14.61 -7.57
CA ILE A 32 -0.05 -13.93 -6.93
C ILE A 32 1.12 -14.90 -6.72
N THR A 33 2.32 -14.45 -7.06
CA THR A 33 3.56 -15.21 -6.87
C THR A 33 4.46 -14.53 -5.82
N LYS A 34 5.53 -15.21 -5.42
CA LYS A 34 6.55 -14.64 -4.53
C LYS A 34 7.15 -13.36 -5.12
N GLU A 35 7.42 -13.35 -6.41
CA GLU A 35 7.97 -12.21 -7.15
C GLU A 35 6.96 -11.06 -7.16
N SER A 36 5.67 -11.36 -7.35
CA SER A 36 4.60 -10.38 -7.30
C SER A 36 4.54 -9.69 -5.93
N ILE A 37 4.65 -10.46 -4.83
CA ILE A 37 4.67 -9.92 -3.46
C ILE A 37 5.90 -9.03 -3.24
N LEU A 38 7.08 -9.46 -3.68
CA LEU A 38 8.30 -8.66 -3.58
C LEU A 38 8.18 -7.34 -4.35
N SER A 39 7.60 -7.36 -5.54
CA SER A 39 7.32 -6.15 -6.30
C SER A 39 6.34 -5.22 -5.59
N LEU A 40 5.26 -5.76 -5.01
CA LEU A 40 4.31 -4.95 -4.22
C LEU A 40 5.00 -4.29 -3.02
N ILE A 41 5.83 -5.02 -2.28
CA ILE A 41 6.61 -4.48 -1.15
C ILE A 41 7.49 -3.32 -1.62
N ASN A 42 8.24 -3.50 -2.73
CA ASN A 42 9.07 -2.42 -3.28
C ASN A 42 8.23 -1.20 -3.66
N ILE A 43 7.04 -1.41 -4.24
CA ILE A 43 6.13 -0.30 -4.58
C ILE A 43 5.70 0.46 -3.32
N VAL A 44 5.33 -0.24 -2.23
CA VAL A 44 4.97 0.41 -0.96
C VAL A 44 6.13 1.23 -0.41
N LEU A 45 7.36 0.70 -0.48
CA LEU A 45 8.56 1.39 -0.01
C LEU A 45 8.95 2.59 -0.89
N ASP A 46 8.82 2.48 -2.21
CA ASP A 46 9.31 3.50 -3.16
C ASP A 46 8.30 4.61 -3.47
N LYS A 47 6.99 4.36 -3.34
CA LYS A 47 5.93 5.32 -3.69
C LYS A 47 5.40 6.05 -2.46
N ASP A 48 5.27 7.37 -2.55
CA ASP A 48 4.75 8.20 -1.45
C ASP A 48 3.25 7.94 -1.20
N GLU A 49 2.45 7.89 -2.26
CA GLU A 49 1.00 7.73 -2.18
C GLU A 49 0.54 6.47 -2.94
N ILE A 50 0.01 5.49 -2.20
CA ILE A 50 -0.60 4.27 -2.74
C ILE A 50 -2.03 4.12 -2.21
N GLU A 51 -2.83 3.33 -2.92
CA GLU A 51 -4.19 3.00 -2.50
C GLU A 51 -4.39 1.48 -2.49
N MET A 52 -5.10 1.00 -1.47
CA MET A 52 -5.45 -0.40 -1.28
C MET A 52 -6.88 -0.48 -0.77
N ASP A 53 -7.75 -1.18 -1.48
CA ASP A 53 -9.11 -1.44 -0.98
C ASP A 53 -9.03 -2.25 0.33
N GLU A 54 -9.80 -1.84 1.33
CA GLU A 54 -9.86 -2.54 2.61
C GLU A 54 -10.39 -3.97 2.43
N TYR A 55 -9.78 -4.93 3.13
CA TYR A 55 -10.27 -6.29 3.12
C TYR A 55 -11.71 -6.37 3.63
N ASN A 56 -12.61 -6.87 2.78
CA ASN A 56 -13.99 -7.14 3.13
C ASN A 56 -14.41 -8.53 2.64
N GLU A 57 -14.66 -9.44 3.58
CA GLU A 57 -15.05 -10.83 3.30
C GLU A 57 -16.36 -10.91 2.49
N THR A 58 -17.31 -10.01 2.74
CA THR A 58 -18.63 -10.00 2.08
C THR A 58 -18.55 -9.62 0.61
N LEU A 59 -17.50 -8.89 0.21
CA LEU A 59 -17.23 -8.51 -1.17
C LEU A 59 -16.39 -9.56 -1.91
N LEU A 60 -16.03 -10.68 -1.28
CA LEU A 60 -15.21 -11.73 -1.89
C LEU A 60 -15.96 -13.05 -1.87
N ALA A 61 -16.47 -13.48 -3.02
CA ALA A 61 -17.25 -14.70 -3.13
C ALA A 61 -16.41 -15.99 -2.95
N ASN A 62 -15.10 -15.92 -3.21
CA ASN A 62 -14.20 -17.07 -3.20
C ASN A 62 -13.31 -17.09 -1.95
N LYS A 63 -13.32 -18.20 -1.20
CA LYS A 63 -12.47 -18.41 -0.01
C LYS A 63 -10.98 -18.27 -0.28
N ALA A 64 -10.48 -18.70 -1.46
CA ALA A 64 -9.08 -18.52 -1.82
C ALA A 64 -8.72 -17.03 -1.92
N HIS A 65 -9.60 -16.23 -2.54
CA HIS A 65 -9.40 -14.78 -2.62
C HIS A 65 -9.45 -14.14 -1.24
N GLN A 66 -10.37 -14.57 -0.37
CA GLN A 66 -10.45 -14.08 1.02
C GLN A 66 -9.15 -14.34 1.77
N ILE A 67 -8.64 -15.57 1.75
CA ILE A 67 -7.42 -15.97 2.48
C ILE A 67 -6.20 -15.24 1.95
N ILE A 68 -6.00 -15.23 0.63
CA ILE A 68 -4.81 -14.62 0.01
C ILE A 68 -4.86 -13.11 0.19
N TYR A 69 -5.98 -12.46 -0.12
CA TYR A 69 -6.09 -11.01 -0.04
C TYR A 69 -5.95 -10.52 1.40
N ARG A 70 -6.59 -11.16 2.39
CA ARG A 70 -6.41 -10.83 3.80
C ARG A 70 -4.95 -10.87 4.23
N SER A 71 -4.22 -11.92 3.82
CA SER A 71 -2.81 -12.06 4.17
C SER A 71 -1.91 -11.04 3.50
N VAL A 72 -2.18 -10.68 2.24
CA VAL A 72 -1.35 -9.71 1.48
C VAL A 72 -1.67 -8.29 1.95
N TYR A 73 -2.95 -7.93 2.02
CA TYR A 73 -3.42 -6.64 2.50
C TYR A 73 -2.86 -6.32 3.89
N GLY A 74 -3.02 -7.24 4.86
CA GLY A 74 -2.53 -7.01 6.23
C GLY A 74 -1.04 -6.70 6.29
N LYS A 75 -0.20 -7.47 5.58
CA LYS A 75 1.26 -7.26 5.55
C LYS A 75 1.65 -5.95 4.88
N LEU A 76 0.96 -5.56 3.80
CA LEU A 76 1.26 -4.32 3.08
C LEU A 76 0.76 -3.10 3.85
N CYS A 77 -0.38 -3.19 4.55
CA CYS A 77 -0.86 -2.15 5.45
C CYS A 77 0.11 -1.94 6.62
N GLU A 78 0.53 -3.01 7.30
CA GLU A 78 1.55 -2.92 8.36
C GLU A 78 2.81 -2.21 7.83
N LEU A 79 3.29 -2.59 6.64
CA LEU A 79 4.46 -1.96 6.02
C LEU A 79 4.24 -0.48 5.68
N TYR A 80 3.07 -0.14 5.13
CA TYR A 80 2.73 1.22 4.74
C TYR A 80 2.58 2.14 5.95
N GLU A 81 1.90 1.69 7.01
CA GLU A 81 1.76 2.42 8.27
C GLU A 81 3.13 2.65 8.92
N HIS A 82 3.99 1.62 8.97
CA HIS A 82 5.35 1.79 9.49
C HIS A 82 6.18 2.79 8.68
N LYS A 83 6.01 2.81 7.35
CA LYS A 83 6.66 3.80 6.49
C LYS A 83 6.15 5.21 6.76
N ASP A 84 4.84 5.39 6.83
CA ASP A 84 4.18 6.67 7.07
C ASP A 84 4.60 7.24 8.44
N THR A 85 4.55 6.39 9.48
CA THR A 85 5.01 6.74 10.83
C THR A 85 6.51 7.12 10.83
N PHE A 86 7.35 6.44 10.04
CA PHE A 86 8.77 6.78 9.93
C PHE A 86 9.01 8.12 9.19
N GLN A 87 8.20 8.44 8.17
CA GLN A 87 8.24 9.74 7.48
C GLN A 87 7.77 10.88 8.40
N ASP A 88 6.75 10.63 9.22
CA ASP A 88 6.26 11.57 10.23
C ASP A 88 7.31 11.81 11.33
N ASP A 89 7.87 10.75 11.91
CA ASP A 89 8.92 10.83 12.94
C ASP A 89 10.14 11.61 12.42
N CYS A 90 10.57 11.35 11.18
CA CYS A 90 11.66 12.10 10.55
C CYS A 90 11.29 13.58 10.31
N SER A 91 10.06 13.85 9.89
CA SER A 91 9.59 15.21 9.64
C SER A 91 9.45 16.03 10.92
N GLU A 92 9.05 15.40 12.02
CA GLU A 92 8.96 16.01 13.35
C GLU A 92 10.36 16.29 13.93
N MET A 93 11.29 15.32 13.84
CA MET A 93 12.69 15.50 14.26
C MET A 93 13.41 16.62 13.50
N TYR A 94 13.17 16.75 12.19
CA TYR A 94 13.77 17.83 11.38
C TYR A 94 13.17 19.22 11.72
N LYS A 95 11.87 19.30 12.01
CA LYS A 95 11.23 20.55 12.47
C LYS A 95 11.80 21.02 13.79
N ASP A 96 11.97 20.12 14.76
CA ASP A 96 12.56 20.45 16.06
C ASP A 96 14.03 20.89 15.95
N ALA A 97 14.78 20.25 15.06
CA ALA A 97 16.15 20.65 14.77
C ALA A 97 16.21 22.04 14.12
N LEU A 98 15.37 22.34 13.13
CA LEU A 98 15.32 23.65 12.45
C LEU A 98 14.86 24.78 13.38
N ASN A 99 13.84 24.56 14.22
CA ASN A 99 13.39 25.53 15.22
C ASN A 99 14.53 25.95 16.17
N LYS A 100 15.45 25.02 16.49
CA LYS A 100 16.63 25.32 17.30
C LYS A 100 17.67 26.21 16.59
N TYR A 101 17.69 26.25 15.25
CA TYR A 101 18.61 27.08 14.47
C TYR A 101 18.00 28.44 14.06
N GLU A 102 16.67 28.58 14.05
CA GLU A 102 16.00 29.86 13.76
C GLU A 102 15.87 30.78 14.98
N THR A 103 16.24 30.32 16.17
CA THR A 103 16.16 31.10 17.42
C THR A 103 17.51 31.68 17.88
N ASP A 104 18.50 31.78 16.99
CA ASP A 104 19.78 32.49 17.21
C ASP A 104 19.98 33.65 16.20
#